data_AF-A0A1B7UI33-F1
#
_entry.id   AF-A0A1B7UI33-F1
#
_cell.length_a   1.000
_cell.length_b   1.000
_cell.length_c   1.000
_cell.angle_alpha   90.00
_cell.angle_beta   90.00
_cell.angle_gamma   90.00
#
_symmetry.space_group_name_H-M   'P 1'
#
loop_
_entity.id
_entity.type
_entity.pdbx_description
1 polymer ?
#
loop_
_entity_poly.entity_id
_entity_poly.type
_entity_poly.pdbx_seq_one_letter_code
_entity_poly.pdbx_strand_id
1 'polypeptide(L)'
;MSQPLQVTAFHVSTVYVNSGHVKKALAEQIPERLLLTPRVPATFADPFEPLKAWLQNINEFSQIQPEQGADWIQIRFYFQTQPFCLHYEHYSDCYWIDADSQASLVLLSQLAGFIASIEHNHRLSQP
;
A
#
# COMPACT_ATOMS: atom_id res chain seq x y z
N MET A 1 18.35 21.30 11.15
CA MET A 1 16.91 21.04 11.29
C MET A 1 16.50 20.22 10.08
N SER A 2 16.58 18.89 10.20
CA SER A 2 16.25 17.99 9.10
C SER A 2 14.72 17.94 9.01
N GLN A 3 14.16 18.47 7.92
CA GLN A 3 12.74 18.28 7.63
C GLN A 3 12.47 16.77 7.60
N PRO A 4 11.48 16.24 8.34
CA PRO A 4 11.09 14.85 8.13
C PRO A 4 10.70 14.74 6.67
N LEU A 5 11.30 13.79 5.96
CA LEU A 5 10.92 13.47 4.58
C LEU A 5 9.39 13.41 4.56
N GLN A 6 8.75 14.31 3.82
CA GLN A 6 7.31 14.29 3.68
C GLN A 6 6.98 12.99 2.99
N VAL A 7 6.56 12.01 3.80
CA VAL A 7 5.97 10.78 3.34
C VAL A 7 4.96 11.16 2.28
N THR A 8 5.23 10.69 1.07
CA THR A 8 4.46 10.91 -0.12
C THR A 8 3.00 10.58 0.19
N ALA A 9 2.09 11.52 -0.03
CA ALA A 9 0.68 11.25 0.12
C ALA A 9 0.27 10.23 -0.96
N PHE A 10 0.07 8.97 -0.59
CA PHE A 10 -0.34 7.92 -1.52
C PHE A 10 -1.87 7.92 -1.65
N HIS A 11 -2.36 8.06 -2.88
CA HIS A 11 -3.76 7.78 -3.17
C HIS A 11 -3.96 6.27 -3.29
N VAL A 12 -4.74 5.69 -2.38
CA VAL A 12 -5.09 4.27 -2.42
C VAL A 12 -6.31 4.10 -3.32
N SER A 13 -6.17 3.23 -4.31
CA SER A 13 -7.27 2.79 -5.18
C SER A 13 -7.43 1.28 -5.06
N THR A 14 -8.60 0.80 -4.65
CA THR A 14 -8.92 -0.63 -4.64
C THR A 14 -9.15 -1.14 -6.05
N VAL A 15 -8.45 -2.20 -6.45
CA VAL A 15 -8.68 -2.87 -7.73
C VAL A 15 -9.50 -4.12 -7.51
N TYR A 16 -10.63 -4.18 -8.22
CA TYR A 16 -11.50 -5.34 -8.29
C TYR A 16 -11.33 -5.98 -9.66
N VAL A 17 -10.95 -7.25 -9.72
CA VAL A 17 -11.11 -8.03 -10.95
C VAL A 17 -12.58 -8.30 -11.18
N ASN A 18 -13.08 -7.76 -12.28
CA ASN A 18 -14.32 -8.23 -12.85
C ASN A 18 -14.00 -9.51 -13.62
N SER A 19 -13.85 -10.63 -12.90
CA SER A 19 -13.82 -11.95 -13.53
C SER A 19 -15.12 -12.10 -14.31
N GLY A 20 -15.03 -12.04 -15.65
CA GLY A 20 -16.13 -11.83 -16.60
C GLY A 20 -17.18 -12.92 -16.69
N HIS A 21 -17.70 -13.43 -15.58
CA HIS A 21 -18.92 -14.20 -15.51
C HIS A 21 -19.90 -13.56 -14.54
N VAL A 22 -20.72 -12.66 -15.10
CA VAL A 22 -22.02 -12.31 -14.55
C VAL A 22 -22.77 -13.62 -14.31
N LYS A 23 -23.01 -14.01 -13.04
CA LYS A 23 -24.35 -14.32 -12.48
C LYS A 23 -24.27 -14.37 -10.94
N LYS A 24 -25.12 -13.52 -10.34
CA LYS A 24 -25.74 -13.62 -9.01
C LYS A 24 -25.00 -13.06 -7.80
N ALA A 25 -25.82 -12.26 -7.10
CA ALA A 25 -25.75 -11.80 -5.74
C ALA A 25 -24.83 -10.60 -5.49
N LEU A 26 -25.38 -9.70 -4.69
CA LEU A 26 -24.79 -8.60 -3.94
C LEU A 26 -23.70 -9.15 -3.00
N ALA A 27 -22.73 -9.90 -3.53
CA ALA A 27 -21.67 -10.56 -2.78
C ALA A 27 -20.48 -9.62 -2.77
N GLU A 28 -20.28 -8.99 -1.61
CA GLU A 28 -19.01 -8.49 -1.08
C GLU A 28 -17.85 -8.58 -2.07
N GLN A 29 -17.66 -7.53 -2.88
CA GLN A 29 -16.52 -7.45 -3.79
C GLN A 29 -15.27 -7.34 -2.94
N ILE A 30 -14.53 -8.44 -2.80
CA ILE A 30 -13.24 -8.44 -2.13
C ILE A 30 -12.23 -7.86 -3.11
N PRO A 31 -11.55 -6.75 -2.77
CA PRO A 31 -10.47 -6.22 -3.59
C PRO A 31 -9.35 -7.27 -3.68
N GLU A 32 -8.77 -7.45 -4.86
CA GLU A 32 -7.63 -8.37 -5.01
C GLU A 32 -6.33 -7.69 -4.59
N ARG A 33 -6.17 -6.42 -4.96
CA ARG A 33 -4.98 -5.63 -4.71
C ARG A 33 -5.33 -4.16 -4.50
N LEU A 34 -4.46 -3.45 -3.82
CA LEU A 34 -4.55 -2.01 -3.64
C LEU A 34 -3.50 -1.34 -4.51
N LEU A 35 -3.90 -0.46 -5.42
CA LEU A 35 -2.96 0.41 -6.11
C LEU A 35 -2.67 1.62 -5.22
N LEU A 36 -1.39 1.92 -5.07
CA LEU A 36 -0.88 3.09 -4.39
C LEU A 36 -0.36 4.04 -5.49
N THR A 37 -1.06 5.15 -5.69
CA THR A 37 -0.63 6.17 -6.65
C THR A 37 -0.02 7.33 -5.88
N PRO A 38 1.29 7.61 -6.03
CA PRO A 38 1.89 8.77 -5.39
C PRO A 38 1.23 10.04 -5.96
N ARG A 39 0.74 10.94 -5.08
CA ARG A 39 0.12 12.21 -5.53
C ARG A 39 1.12 13.21 -6.09
N VAL A 40 2.38 13.06 -5.72
CA VAL A 40 3.49 13.88 -6.19
C VAL A 40 4.43 12.91 -6.91
N PRO A 41 4.85 13.20 -8.15
CA PRO A 41 5.84 12.36 -8.81
C PRO A 41 7.04 12.23 -7.88
N ALA A 42 7.38 10.99 -7.56
CA ALA A 42 8.53 10.65 -6.75
C ALA A 42 9.78 11.19 -7.45
N THR A 43 10.25 12.39 -7.09
CA THR A 43 11.58 12.86 -7.50
C THR A 43 12.69 12.16 -6.70
N PHE A 44 12.39 10.97 -6.16
CA PHE A 44 13.32 10.20 -5.35
C PHE A 44 14.20 9.40 -6.30
N ALA A 45 15.52 9.60 -6.20
CA ALA A 45 16.48 8.77 -6.92
C ALA A 45 16.43 7.30 -6.48
N ASP A 46 15.96 7.06 -5.24
CA ASP A 46 15.68 5.76 -4.67
C ASP A 46 14.32 5.79 -3.93
N PRO A 47 13.29 5.11 -4.44
CA PRO A 47 11.97 5.06 -3.79
C PRO A 47 11.92 4.05 -2.62
N PHE A 48 12.97 3.26 -2.41
CA PHE A 48 13.00 2.21 -1.39
C PHE A 48 13.08 2.78 0.03
N GLU A 49 14.04 3.65 0.30
CA GLU A 49 14.21 4.25 1.64
C GLU A 49 12.96 4.99 2.16
N PRO A 50 12.32 5.90 1.41
CA PRO A 50 11.14 6.62 1.89
C PRO A 50 9.94 5.70 2.11
N LEU A 51 9.77 4.68 1.25
CA LEU A 51 8.67 3.72 1.34
C LEU A 51 8.82 2.81 2.57
N LYS A 52 10.04 2.33 2.84
CA LYS A 52 10.36 1.59 4.05
C LYS A 52 10.14 2.43 5.29
N ALA A 53 10.62 3.69 5.28
CA ALA A 53 10.42 4.60 6.39
C ALA A 53 8.93 4.86 6.64
N TRP A 54 8.13 5.04 5.59
CA TRP A 54 6.68 5.20 5.70
C TRP A 54 6.02 4.00 6.40
N LEU A 55 6.31 2.78 5.94
CA LEU A 55 5.79 1.57 6.58
C LEU A 55 6.23 1.46 8.05
N GLN A 56 7.47 1.81 8.36
CA GLN A 56 7.99 1.79 9.73
C GLN A 56 7.37 2.84 10.65
N ASN A 57 6.87 3.95 10.11
CA ASN A 57 6.17 4.97 10.90
C ASN A 57 4.73 4.56 11.24
N ILE A 58 4.20 3.51 10.64
CA ILE A 58 2.86 3.01 10.91
C ILE A 58 2.94 1.94 12.00
N ASN A 59 2.47 2.29 13.20
CA ASN A 59 2.53 1.44 14.38
C ASN A 59 1.77 0.10 14.21
N GLU A 60 0.74 0.09 13.34
CA GLU A 60 -0.10 -1.08 13.09
C GLU A 60 0.58 -2.10 12.15
N PHE A 61 1.70 -1.72 11.52
CA PHE A 61 2.48 -2.61 10.68
C PHE A 61 3.64 -3.21 11.45
N SER A 62 3.88 -4.50 11.24
CA SER A 62 4.91 -5.27 11.94
C SER A 62 5.68 -6.15 10.96
N GLN A 63 6.83 -6.67 11.39
CA GLN A 63 7.67 -7.60 10.61
C GLN A 63 7.96 -7.11 9.18
N ILE A 64 8.37 -5.85 9.06
CA ILE A 64 8.69 -5.21 7.78
C ILE A 64 9.99 -5.81 7.23
N GLN A 65 9.86 -6.60 6.18
CA GLN A 65 10.92 -7.32 5.47
C GLN A 65 11.01 -6.77 4.05
N PRO A 66 11.90 -5.79 3.83
CA PRO A 66 12.15 -5.28 2.50
C PRO A 66 13.03 -6.22 1.69
N GLU A 67 12.71 -6.34 0.41
CA GLU A 67 13.41 -7.08 -0.63
C GLU A 67 13.51 -6.17 -1.86
N GLN A 68 14.67 -6.18 -2.51
CA GLN A 68 14.92 -5.38 -3.71
C GLN A 68 15.55 -6.26 -4.79
N GLY A 69 14.99 -6.16 -5.99
CA GLY A 69 15.59 -6.67 -7.22
C GLY A 69 16.28 -5.54 -8.00
N ALA A 70 16.63 -5.83 -9.25
CA ALA A 70 17.28 -4.84 -10.12
C ALA A 70 16.34 -3.68 -10.51
N ASP A 71 15.04 -3.97 -10.70
CA ASP A 71 14.05 -3.01 -11.21
C ASP A 71 12.72 -3.06 -10.43
N TRP A 72 12.67 -3.83 -9.35
CA TRP A 72 11.49 -3.99 -8.52
C TRP A 72 11.86 -3.95 -7.04
N ILE A 73 10.94 -3.47 -6.23
CA ILE A 73 11.03 -3.46 -4.78
C ILE A 73 9.81 -4.20 -4.24
N GLN A 74 10.02 -5.04 -3.24
CA GLN A 74 8.96 -5.72 -2.52
C GLN A 74 9.17 -5.53 -1.03
N ILE A 75 8.17 -5.08 -0.30
CA ILE A 75 8.25 -4.95 1.14
C ILE A 75 7.12 -5.78 1.74
N ARG A 76 7.49 -6.89 2.38
CA ARG A 76 6.55 -7.72 3.12
C ARG A 76 6.34 -7.12 4.50
N PHE A 77 5.10 -7.02 4.94
CA PHE A 77 4.75 -6.51 6.27
C PHE A 77 3.51 -7.25 6.79
N TYR A 78 3.26 -7.15 8.08
CA TYR A 78 2.13 -7.78 8.74
C TYR A 78 1.19 -6.71 9.26
N PHE A 79 -0.10 -6.86 8.94
CA PHE A 79 -1.18 -6.01 9.46
C PHE A 79 -2.22 -6.91 10.13
N GLN A 80 -2.55 -6.62 11.38
CA GLN A 80 -3.45 -7.45 12.21
C GLN A 80 -3.09 -8.95 12.16
N THR A 81 -1.80 -9.29 12.29
CA THR A 81 -1.26 -10.66 12.22
C THR A 81 -1.36 -11.37 10.87
N GLN A 82 -1.79 -10.67 9.82
CA GLN A 82 -1.87 -11.20 8.46
C GLN A 82 -0.77 -10.62 7.56
N PRO A 83 -0.11 -11.43 6.72
CA PRO A 83 0.95 -10.98 5.83
C PRO A 83 0.42 -10.24 4.60
N PHE A 84 1.10 -9.16 4.23
CA PHE A 84 0.86 -8.37 3.03
C PHE A 84 2.19 -8.07 2.34
N CYS A 85 2.15 -7.88 1.02
CA CYS A 85 3.31 -7.56 0.21
C CYS A 85 3.05 -6.26 -0.54
N LEU A 86 3.86 -5.24 -0.28
CA LEU A 86 3.88 -4.01 -1.06
C LEU A 86 4.91 -4.18 -2.17
N HIS A 87 4.48 -4.05 -3.42
CA HIS A 87 5.31 -4.11 -4.60
C HIS A 87 5.47 -2.71 -5.20
N TYR A 88 6.64 -2.46 -5.75
CA TYR A 88 6.94 -1.31 -6.57
C TYR A 88 7.72 -1.75 -7.81
N GLU A 89 7.34 -1.21 -8.96
CA GLU A 89 7.99 -1.47 -10.23
C GLU A 89 8.51 -0.16 -10.83
N HIS A 90 9.83 -0.10 -11.10
CA HIS A 90 10.49 1.12 -11.56
C HIS A 90 10.05 1.54 -12.97
N TYR A 91 9.82 0.58 -13.88
CA TYR A 91 9.42 0.89 -15.26
C TYR A 91 8.03 1.51 -15.37
N SER A 92 7.11 1.08 -14.52
CA SER A 92 5.73 1.55 -14.53
C SER A 92 5.47 2.66 -13.51
N ASP A 93 6.45 2.98 -12.66
CA ASP A 93 6.32 3.87 -11.49
C ASP A 93 5.06 3.53 -10.66
N CYS A 94 4.77 2.23 -10.55
CA CYS A 94 3.54 1.72 -9.96
C CYS A 94 3.82 1.06 -8.63
N TYR A 95 3.00 1.38 -7.63
CA TYR A 95 3.03 0.77 -6.31
C TYR A 95 1.72 0.00 -6.10
N TRP A 96 1.78 -1.20 -5.56
CA TRP A 96 0.57 -1.95 -5.19
C TRP A 96 0.78 -2.84 -3.99
N ILE A 97 -0.27 -3.05 -3.20
CA ILE A 97 -0.28 -4.00 -2.09
C ILE A 97 -1.09 -5.21 -2.50
N ASP A 98 -0.50 -6.38 -2.30
CA ASP A 98 -1.10 -7.69 -2.49
C ASP A 98 -1.26 -8.42 -1.15
N ALA A 99 -2.27 -9.27 -1.08
CA ALA A 99 -2.55 -10.11 0.08
C ALA A 99 -1.88 -11.48 -0.13
N ASP A 100 -0.90 -11.80 0.71
CA ASP A 100 -0.15 -13.07 0.63
C ASP A 100 -1.03 -14.29 1.02
N SER A 101 -2.20 -14.06 1.63
CA SER A 101 -3.12 -15.12 2.05
C SER A 101 -4.61 -14.76 1.88
N GLN A 102 -5.48 -15.77 1.85
CA GLN A 102 -6.93 -15.57 1.78
C GLN A 102 -7.49 -14.84 3.02
N ALA A 103 -6.85 -15.00 4.18
CA ALA A 103 -7.18 -14.24 5.38
C ALA A 103 -6.72 -12.77 5.29
N SER A 104 -5.61 -12.50 4.58
CA SER A 104 -5.18 -11.14 4.27
C SER A 104 -6.12 -10.45 3.27
N LEU A 105 -6.69 -11.19 2.30
CA LEU A 105 -7.63 -10.65 1.32
C LEU A 105 -8.87 -10.01 1.96
N VAL A 106 -9.45 -10.65 2.99
CA VAL A 106 -10.62 -10.06 3.69
C VAL A 106 -10.25 -8.79 4.46
N LEU A 107 -8.99 -8.69 4.91
CA LEU A 107 -8.45 -7.50 5.56
C LEU A 107 -7.98 -6.44 4.57
N LEU A 108 -7.89 -6.74 3.28
CA LEU A 108 -7.36 -5.83 2.26
C LEU A 108 -8.26 -4.58 2.10
N SER A 109 -9.58 -4.74 2.19
CA SER A 109 -10.52 -3.60 2.28
C SER A 109 -10.30 -2.75 3.53
N GLN A 110 -10.04 -3.39 4.68
CA GLN A 110 -9.78 -2.68 5.93
C GLN A 110 -8.44 -1.93 5.87
N LEU A 111 -7.42 -2.55 5.28
CA LEU A 111 -6.11 -1.94 5.05
C LEU A 111 -6.24 -0.72 4.13
N ALA A 112 -7.04 -0.80 3.06
CA ALA A 112 -7.30 0.33 2.19
C ALA A 112 -7.92 1.51 2.93
N GLY A 113 -8.97 1.25 3.73
CA GLY A 113 -9.62 2.27 4.56
C GLY A 113 -8.69 2.84 5.62
N PHE A 114 -7.84 2.00 6.21
CA PHE A 114 -6.86 2.42 7.20
C PHE A 114 -5.79 3.33 6.61
N ILE A 115 -5.19 2.96 5.47
CA ILE A 115 -4.21 3.81 4.78
C ILE A 115 -4.86 5.13 4.34
N ALA A 116 -6.06 5.08 3.76
CA ALA A 116 -6.81 6.29 3.39
C ALA A 116 -7.13 7.19 4.60
N SER A 117 -7.37 6.59 5.78
CA SER A 117 -7.59 7.31 7.03
C SER A 117 -6.30 7.94 7.58
N ILE A 118 -5.16 7.24 7.52
CA ILE A 118 -3.84 7.80 7.88
C ILE A 118 -3.57 9.03 7.02
N GLU A 119 -3.75 8.91 5.70
CA GLU A 119 -3.58 10.00 4.75
C GLU A 119 -4.51 11.19 5.07
N HIS A 120 -5.77 10.91 5.38
CA HIS A 120 -6.74 11.95 5.74
C HIS A 120 -6.37 12.67 7.05
N ASN A 121 -6.00 11.92 8.09
CA ASN A 121 -5.60 12.48 9.38
C ASN A 121 -4.29 13.27 9.29
N HIS A 122 -3.37 12.82 8.43
CA HIS A 122 -2.15 13.56 8.14
C HIS A 122 -2.45 14.93 7.51
N ARG A 123 -3.46 15.02 6.62
CA ARG A 123 -3.90 16.32 6.04
C ARG A 123 -4.51 17.27 7.07
N LEU A 124 -5.23 16.76 8.07
CA LEU A 124 -5.85 17.57 9.12
C LEU A 124 -4.83 18.09 10.16
N SER A 125 -3.66 17.47 10.24
CA SER A 125 -2.60 17.82 11.19
C SER A 125 -1.56 18.78 10.60
N GLN A 126 -1.68 19.15 9.33
CA GLN A 126 -0.85 20.18 8.71
C GLN A 126 -1.49 21.56 8.96
N PRO A 127 -0.79 22.49 9.65
CA PRO A 127 -1.30 23.83 9.94
C PRO A 127 -1.40 24.73 8.70
#